data_AF-A0A7S4CCA2-F1
#
_entry.id   AF-A0A7S4CCA2-F1
#
_cell.length_a   1.000
_cell.length_b   1.000
_cell.length_c   1.000
_cell.angle_alpha   90.00
_cell.angle_beta   90.00
_cell.angle_gamma   90.00
#
_symmetry.space_group_name_H-M   'P 1'
#
loop_
_entity.id
_entity.type
_entity.pdbx_description
1 polymer ?
#
loop_
_entity_poly.entity_id
_entity_poly.type
_entity_poly.pdbx_seq_one_letter_code
_entity_poly.pdbx_strand_id
1 'polypeptide(L)'
;HVVEKEAALATHQSHRNSGVIHAGMYYTPGSDRARMCVEGAARMYEYCEAKGLPHARIGKLIVATTPDEVTLLHSLFERGNTNGVPGLELVGRDRMREIEPLVEGLEAIWSPNTGIVDFQAVARSYAADVEAMGGGITTGFEAVRCDVAEEGITLHAADGRQLQCRKLITCAGLQADRVANQTVTPDGARPSKQPQIVPF
;
A
#
# COMPACT_ATOMS: atom_id res chain seq x y z
N HIS A 1 13.75 2.86 -14.63
CA HIS A 1 12.97 2.03 -15.56
C HIS A 1 12.10 1.09 -14.75
N VAL A 2 10.84 0.89 -15.15
CA VAL A 2 9.88 -0.02 -14.49
C VAL A 2 9.48 -1.11 -15.49
N VAL A 3 9.35 -2.34 -15.01
CA VAL A 3 8.85 -3.48 -15.81
C VAL A 3 7.59 -4.04 -15.17
N GLU A 4 6.59 -4.37 -16.00
CA GLU A 4 5.32 -4.97 -15.61
C GLU A 4 5.05 -6.17 -16.51
N LYS A 5 4.64 -7.30 -15.92
CA LYS A 5 4.37 -8.54 -16.68
C LYS A 5 3.11 -8.43 -17.51
N GLU A 6 2.13 -7.68 -17.03
CA GLU A 6 0.84 -7.51 -17.67
C GLU A 6 0.91 -6.46 -18.80
N ALA A 7 -0.09 -6.47 -19.67
CA ALA A 7 -0.19 -5.48 -20.76
C ALA A 7 -0.46 -4.04 -20.26
N ALA A 8 -0.96 -3.91 -19.02
CA ALA A 8 -1.30 -2.63 -18.40
C ALA A 8 -0.87 -2.62 -16.92
N LEU A 9 -0.66 -1.43 -16.38
CA LEU A 9 -0.30 -1.24 -14.98
C LEU A 9 -1.48 -1.48 -14.04
N ALA A 10 -1.16 -1.85 -12.80
CA ALA A 10 -2.09 -1.94 -11.68
C ALA A 10 -3.27 -2.91 -11.88
N THR A 11 -3.16 -3.92 -12.74
CA THR A 11 -4.26 -4.86 -13.06
C THR A 11 -4.60 -5.84 -11.93
N HIS A 12 -3.68 -6.02 -10.97
CA HIS A 12 -3.80 -6.94 -9.82
C HIS A 12 -4.25 -6.21 -8.55
N GLN A 13 -3.53 -6.36 -7.43
CA GLN A 13 -3.95 -5.91 -6.09
C GLN A 13 -4.18 -4.39 -6.00
N SER A 14 -3.43 -3.58 -6.75
CA SER A 14 -3.58 -2.12 -6.75
C SER A 14 -4.93 -1.66 -7.33
N HIS A 15 -5.54 -2.42 -8.23
CA HIS A 15 -6.91 -2.15 -8.72
C HIS A 15 -7.98 -2.95 -7.95
N ARG A 16 -7.63 -4.13 -7.44
CA ARG A 16 -8.56 -5.04 -6.76
C ARG A 16 -8.43 -4.92 -5.23
N ASN A 17 -8.78 -3.75 -4.71
CA ASN A 17 -8.87 -3.48 -3.28
C ASN A 17 -10.06 -2.52 -3.00
N SER A 18 -10.31 -2.20 -1.74
CA SER A 18 -11.44 -1.37 -1.32
C SER A 18 -11.27 0.12 -1.64
N GLY A 19 -10.11 0.56 -2.13
CA GLY A 19 -9.79 1.96 -2.38
C GLY A 19 -9.52 2.77 -1.10
N VAL A 20 -9.50 2.13 0.08
CA VAL A 20 -9.47 2.86 1.35
C VAL A 20 -8.09 3.44 1.64
N ILE A 21 -8.05 4.76 1.90
CA ILE A 21 -6.94 5.42 2.57
C ILE A 21 -7.14 5.23 4.07
N HIS A 22 -6.45 4.24 4.63
CA HIS A 22 -6.54 3.91 6.06
C HIS A 22 -5.85 4.97 6.92
N ALA A 23 -6.48 5.36 8.03
CA ALA A 23 -5.93 6.35 8.95
C ALA A 23 -4.85 5.80 9.91
N GLY A 24 -4.67 4.48 10.03
CA GLY A 24 -3.55 3.87 10.78
C GLY A 24 -3.83 3.34 12.19
N MET A 25 -5.09 3.22 12.61
CA MET A 25 -5.47 2.85 13.99
C MET A 25 -5.08 1.42 14.41
N TYR A 26 -5.13 0.45 13.49
CA TYR A 26 -5.07 -0.97 13.85
C TYR A 26 -3.66 -1.51 14.10
N TYR A 27 -2.64 -0.83 13.58
CA TYR A 27 -1.26 -1.32 13.57
C TYR A 27 -0.60 -1.18 14.94
N THR A 28 0.31 -2.11 15.26
CA THR A 28 1.09 -2.08 16.49
C THR A 28 1.83 -0.75 16.63
N PRO A 29 1.71 -0.05 17.77
CA PRO A 29 2.45 1.19 18.01
C PRO A 29 3.95 1.04 17.83
N GLY A 30 4.57 2.07 17.24
CA GLY A 30 6.00 2.09 16.92
C GLY A 30 6.43 1.20 15.75
N SER A 31 5.52 0.42 15.14
CA SER A 31 5.85 -0.36 13.93
C SER A 31 5.97 0.53 12.69
N ASP A 32 6.74 0.07 11.71
CA ASP A 32 6.83 0.74 10.41
C ASP A 32 5.48 0.81 9.70
N ARG A 33 4.65 -0.25 9.77
CA ARG A 33 3.23 -0.19 9.34
C ARG A 33 2.46 0.99 9.93
N ALA A 34 2.54 1.22 11.24
CA ALA A 34 1.83 2.32 11.88
C ALA A 34 2.31 3.67 11.35
N ARG A 35 3.64 3.88 11.36
CA ARG A 35 4.27 5.12 10.90
C ARG A 35 3.99 5.40 9.42
N MET A 36 4.24 4.42 8.55
CA MET A 36 4.02 4.54 7.10
C MET A 36 2.55 4.72 6.75
N CYS A 37 1.60 4.14 7.49
CA CYS A 37 0.18 4.34 7.22
C CYS A 37 -0.26 5.76 7.53
N VAL A 38 0.15 6.31 8.69
CA VAL A 38 -0.24 7.67 9.09
C VAL A 38 0.40 8.71 8.17
N GLU A 39 1.71 8.62 7.94
CA GLU A 39 2.42 9.49 7.00
C GLU A 39 1.92 9.30 5.55
N GLY A 40 1.68 8.05 5.15
CA GLY A 40 1.24 7.69 3.81
C GLY A 40 -0.16 8.18 3.48
N ALA A 41 -1.08 8.19 4.45
CA ALA A 41 -2.41 8.76 4.27
C ALA A 41 -2.34 10.25 3.93
N ALA A 42 -1.57 11.03 4.69
CA ALA A 42 -1.37 12.46 4.43
C ALA A 42 -0.77 12.72 3.03
N ARG A 43 0.32 12.02 2.69
CA ARG A 43 0.98 12.15 1.38
C ARG A 43 0.09 11.72 0.22
N MET A 44 -0.76 10.71 0.40
CA MET A 44 -1.69 10.28 -0.63
C MET A 44 -2.72 11.37 -0.94
N TYR A 45 -3.28 12.01 0.09
CA TYR A 45 -4.18 13.15 -0.13
C TYR A 45 -3.47 14.31 -0.81
N GLU A 46 -2.29 14.72 -0.32
CA GLU A 46 -1.51 15.79 -0.95
C GLU A 46 -1.22 15.51 -2.43
N TYR A 47 -0.83 14.28 -2.75
CA TYR A 47 -0.57 13.86 -4.12
C TYR A 47 -1.84 13.90 -4.97
N CYS A 48 -2.95 13.37 -4.47
CA CYS A 48 -4.22 13.35 -5.21
C CYS A 48 -4.77 14.76 -5.42
N GLU A 49 -4.68 15.65 -4.44
CA GLU A 49 -5.04 17.06 -4.56
C GLU A 49 -4.16 17.76 -5.62
N ALA A 50 -2.84 17.59 -5.55
CA ALA A 50 -1.90 18.20 -6.49
C ALA A 50 -2.08 17.71 -7.95
N LYS A 51 -2.50 16.45 -8.14
CA LYS A 51 -2.69 15.83 -9.46
C LYS A 51 -4.13 15.87 -9.95
N GLY A 52 -5.08 16.34 -9.14
CA GLY A 52 -6.51 16.34 -9.45
C GLY A 52 -7.11 14.93 -9.58
N LEU A 53 -6.61 13.96 -8.80
CA LEU A 53 -7.07 12.57 -8.85
C LEU A 53 -8.35 12.37 -8.03
N PRO A 54 -9.26 11.46 -8.44
CA PRO A 54 -10.47 11.17 -7.67
C PRO A 54 -10.15 10.59 -6.29
N HIS A 55 -10.55 11.31 -5.24
CA HIS A 55 -10.42 10.90 -3.84
C HIS A 55 -11.45 11.63 -2.98
N ALA A 56 -11.74 11.08 -1.79
CA ALA A 56 -12.64 11.72 -0.83
C ALA A 56 -12.32 11.33 0.62
N ARG A 57 -12.33 12.32 1.53
CA ARG A 57 -12.30 12.13 2.99
C ARG A 57 -13.72 11.87 3.49
N ILE A 58 -14.19 10.64 3.38
CA ILE A 58 -15.56 10.25 3.76
C ILE A 58 -15.68 9.84 5.23
N GLY A 59 -14.55 9.71 5.91
CA GLY A 59 -14.44 9.22 7.27
C GLY A 59 -14.79 7.74 7.44
N LYS A 60 -14.76 7.27 8.68
CA LYS A 60 -15.08 5.89 9.05
C LYS A 60 -15.59 5.83 10.49
N LEU A 61 -16.67 5.08 10.70
CA LEU A 61 -17.09 4.62 12.02
C LEU A 61 -16.59 3.19 12.26
N ILE A 62 -16.01 2.96 13.43
CA ILE A 62 -15.74 1.61 13.96
C ILE A 62 -16.70 1.41 15.12
N VAL A 63 -17.70 0.54 14.95
CA VAL A 63 -18.84 0.45 15.85
C VAL A 63 -18.71 -0.78 16.75
N ALA A 64 -18.86 -0.60 18.05
CA ALA A 64 -19.09 -1.68 19.00
C ALA A 64 -20.58 -1.96 19.11
N THR A 65 -20.98 -3.21 18.86
CA THR A 65 -22.38 -3.66 18.89
C THR A 65 -22.71 -4.48 20.13
N THR A 66 -21.69 -4.95 20.85
CA THR A 66 -21.82 -5.71 22.10
C THR A 66 -21.00 -5.07 23.23
N PRO A 67 -21.33 -5.33 24.52
CA PRO A 67 -20.56 -4.77 25.64
C PRO A 67 -19.09 -5.16 25.63
N ASP A 68 -18.76 -6.38 25.19
CA ASP A 68 -17.37 -6.84 25.12
C ASP A 68 -16.57 -6.08 24.05
N GLU A 69 -17.21 -5.75 22.92
CA GLU A 69 -16.60 -4.94 21.85
C GLU A 69 -16.29 -3.51 22.30
N VAL A 70 -17.02 -2.95 23.27
CA VAL A 70 -16.74 -1.59 23.81
C VAL A 70 -15.35 -1.54 24.44
N THR A 71 -14.97 -2.58 25.19
CA THR A 71 -13.63 -2.65 25.81
C THR A 71 -12.53 -2.73 24.76
N LEU A 72 -12.77 -3.51 23.68
CA LEU A 72 -11.86 -3.60 22.53
C LEU A 72 -11.77 -2.28 21.77
N LEU A 73 -12.89 -1.57 21.64
CA LEU A 73 -12.99 -0.28 20.99
C LEU A 73 -12.13 0.76 21.72
N HIS A 74 -12.22 0.87 23.04
CA HIS A 74 -11.38 1.80 23.82
C HIS A 74 -9.89 1.50 23.64
N SER A 75 -9.53 0.22 23.67
CA SER A 75 -8.14 -0.22 23.42
C SER A 75 -7.65 0.18 22.02
N LEU A 76 -8.53 0.12 21.02
CA LEU A 76 -8.23 0.54 19.65
C LEU A 76 -8.15 2.06 19.51
N PHE A 77 -8.98 2.81 20.24
CA PHE A 77 -8.94 4.27 20.28
C PHE A 77 -7.60 4.77 20.83
N GLU A 78 -7.17 4.24 21.98
CA GLU A 78 -5.86 4.55 22.58
C GLU A 78 -4.69 4.18 21.66
N ARG A 79 -4.79 3.04 20.96
CA ARG A 79 -3.81 2.67 19.92
C ARG A 79 -3.76 3.69 18.80
N GLY A 80 -4.91 4.14 18.30
CA GLY A 80 -5.00 5.18 17.28
C GLY A 80 -4.36 6.50 17.72
N ASN A 81 -4.63 6.94 18.95
CA ASN A 81 -3.99 8.13 19.52
C ASN A 81 -2.48 7.95 19.66
N THR A 82 -2.02 6.78 20.12
CA THR A 82 -0.58 6.46 20.25
C THR A 82 0.13 6.45 18.88
N ASN A 83 -0.56 5.97 17.83
CA ASN A 83 -0.06 6.00 16.46
C ASN A 83 -0.06 7.42 15.85
N GLY A 84 -0.63 8.42 16.54
CA GLY A 84 -0.71 9.80 16.05
C GLY A 84 -1.78 10.00 14.97
N VAL A 85 -2.84 9.18 14.98
CA VAL A 85 -3.94 9.32 14.01
C VAL A 85 -4.72 10.60 14.29
N PRO A 86 -4.80 11.56 13.34
CA PRO A 86 -5.39 12.87 13.61
C PRO A 86 -6.92 12.82 13.65
N GLY A 87 -7.49 13.51 14.65
CA GLY A 87 -8.92 13.81 14.73
C GLY A 87 -9.81 12.62 15.13
N LEU A 88 -9.27 11.60 15.79
CA LEU A 88 -10.11 10.52 16.31
C LEU A 88 -11.03 11.03 17.43
N GLU A 89 -12.28 10.58 17.39
CA GLU A 89 -13.27 10.87 18.42
C GLU A 89 -13.92 9.56 18.87
N LEU A 90 -14.11 9.40 20.19
CA LEU A 90 -14.98 8.37 20.73
C LEU A 90 -16.40 8.94 20.80
N VAL A 91 -17.35 8.28 20.15
CA VAL A 91 -18.70 8.81 19.93
C VAL A 91 -19.78 7.85 20.43
N GLY A 92 -20.75 8.39 21.16
CA GLY A 92 -21.95 7.66 21.58
C GLY A 92 -23.01 7.57 20.48
N ARG A 93 -24.14 6.93 20.79
CA ARG A 93 -25.24 6.65 19.83
C ARG A 93 -25.78 7.87 19.10
N ASP A 94 -26.03 8.96 19.81
CA ASP A 94 -26.62 10.16 19.20
C ASP A 94 -25.69 10.72 18.13
N ARG A 95 -24.40 10.84 18.46
CA ARG A 95 -23.38 11.32 17.51
C ARG A 95 -23.15 10.34 16.35
N MET A 96 -23.23 9.04 16.58
CA MET A 96 -23.17 8.05 15.49
C MET A 96 -24.33 8.26 14.49
N ARG A 97 -25.55 8.48 14.97
CA ARG A 97 -26.74 8.72 14.13
C ARG A 97 -26.70 10.05 13.39
N GLU A 98 -26.04 11.06 13.95
CA GLU A 98 -25.76 12.32 13.23
C GLU A 98 -24.81 12.09 12.04
N ILE A 99 -23.87 11.16 12.16
CA ILE A 99 -22.88 10.85 11.11
C ILE A 99 -23.46 9.88 10.07
N GLU A 100 -24.09 8.80 10.51
CA GLU A 100 -24.72 7.78 9.66
C GLU A 100 -26.09 7.40 10.25
N PRO A 101 -27.21 7.92 9.73
CA PRO A 101 -28.54 7.75 10.33
C PRO A 101 -29.02 6.30 10.50
N LEU A 102 -28.50 5.36 9.70
CA LEU A 102 -28.91 3.96 9.72
C LEU A 102 -27.98 3.08 10.60
N VAL A 103 -26.96 3.66 11.23
CA VAL A 103 -26.03 2.92 12.07
C VAL A 103 -26.68 2.53 13.41
N GLU A 104 -26.38 1.31 13.86
CA GLU A 104 -26.79 0.81 15.17
C GLU A 104 -25.57 0.26 15.91
N GLY A 105 -25.48 0.56 17.20
CA GLY A 105 -24.33 0.22 18.04
C GLY A 105 -24.40 0.85 19.43
N LEU A 106 -23.49 0.45 20.31
CA LEU A 106 -23.35 0.98 21.67
C LEU A 106 -22.50 2.25 21.70
N GLU A 107 -21.37 2.22 21.01
CA GLU A 107 -20.35 3.28 20.93
C GLU A 107 -19.51 3.07 19.66
N ALA A 108 -18.83 4.11 19.17
CA ALA A 108 -17.91 3.99 18.05
C ALA A 108 -16.68 4.89 18.16
N ILE A 109 -15.66 4.56 17.38
CA ILE A 109 -14.60 5.51 17.02
C ILE A 109 -14.99 6.16 15.69
N TRP A 110 -15.07 7.48 15.68
CA TRP A 110 -15.12 8.27 14.45
C TRP A 110 -13.70 8.64 14.00
N SER A 111 -13.39 8.31 12.75
CA SER A 111 -12.11 8.63 12.10
C SER A 111 -12.37 9.49 10.86
N PRO A 112 -12.35 10.83 10.98
CA PRO A 112 -12.76 11.74 9.91
C PRO A 112 -11.80 11.73 8.71
N ASN A 113 -10.54 11.35 8.92
CA ASN A 113 -9.50 11.36 7.89
C ASN A 113 -9.36 10.04 7.11
N THR A 114 -10.13 9.00 7.49
CA THR A 114 -10.25 7.81 6.64
C THR A 114 -10.98 8.21 5.34
N GLY A 115 -10.56 7.67 4.21
CA GLY A 115 -11.18 8.02 2.94
C GLY A 115 -11.02 6.96 1.88
N ILE A 116 -11.31 7.36 0.64
CA ILE A 116 -11.24 6.51 -0.54
C ILE A 116 -10.49 7.20 -1.68
N VAL A 117 -9.86 6.40 -2.53
CA VAL A 117 -9.12 6.85 -3.72
C VAL A 117 -9.19 5.79 -4.83
N ASP A 118 -9.16 6.25 -6.08
CA ASP A 118 -8.91 5.37 -7.22
C ASP A 118 -7.41 5.07 -7.33
N PHE A 119 -6.96 3.98 -6.70
CA PHE A 119 -5.57 3.55 -6.77
C PHE A 119 -5.10 3.17 -8.19
N GLN A 120 -6.02 2.85 -9.11
CA GLN A 120 -5.66 2.61 -10.51
C GLN A 120 -5.31 3.95 -11.19
N ALA A 121 -6.06 5.01 -10.91
CA ALA A 121 -5.73 6.37 -11.36
C ALA A 121 -4.41 6.86 -10.76
N VAL A 122 -4.17 6.61 -9.46
CA VAL A 122 -2.90 6.93 -8.80
C VAL A 122 -1.74 6.21 -9.48
N ALA A 123 -1.84 4.91 -9.75
CA ALA A 123 -0.79 4.15 -10.41
C ALA A 123 -0.45 4.69 -11.81
N ARG A 124 -1.48 5.07 -12.60
CA ARG A 124 -1.28 5.72 -13.91
C ARG A 124 -0.62 7.11 -13.78
N SER A 125 -0.99 7.86 -12.75
CA SER A 125 -0.38 9.17 -12.46
C SER A 125 1.10 9.02 -12.07
N TYR A 126 1.45 8.06 -11.21
CA TYR A 126 2.85 7.75 -10.90
C TYR A 126 3.64 7.29 -12.12
N ALA A 127 3.01 6.53 -13.03
CA ALA A 127 3.64 6.14 -14.29
C ALA A 127 4.01 7.35 -15.16
N ALA A 128 3.07 8.29 -15.32
CA ALA A 128 3.31 9.54 -16.03
C ALA A 128 4.41 10.38 -15.36
N ASP A 129 4.47 10.41 -14.02
CA ASP A 129 5.53 11.10 -13.28
C ASP A 129 6.90 10.48 -13.54
N VAL A 130 6.99 9.14 -13.56
CA VAL A 130 8.23 8.42 -13.90
C VAL A 130 8.69 8.79 -15.31
N GLU A 131 7.78 8.82 -16.29
CA GLU A 131 8.10 9.18 -17.66
C GLU A 131 8.51 10.65 -17.80
N ALA A 132 7.83 11.56 -17.10
CA ALA A 132 8.19 12.98 -17.07
C ALA A 132 9.59 13.25 -16.47
N MET A 133 10.04 12.38 -15.57
CA MET A 133 11.40 12.41 -15.00
C MET A 133 12.45 11.70 -15.88
N GLY A 134 12.09 11.27 -17.11
CA GLY A 134 12.98 10.58 -18.05
C GLY A 134 13.14 9.09 -17.78
N GLY A 135 12.30 8.51 -16.91
CA GLY A 135 12.22 7.06 -16.73
C GLY A 135 11.43 6.39 -17.85
N GLY A 136 11.68 5.09 -18.07
CA GLY A 136 10.89 4.27 -18.98
C GLY A 136 10.02 3.26 -18.24
N ILE A 137 8.92 2.84 -18.89
CA ILE A 137 8.03 1.79 -18.44
C ILE A 137 7.88 0.75 -19.56
N THR A 138 8.00 -0.53 -19.22
CA THR A 138 7.83 -1.62 -20.19
C THR A 138 6.83 -2.64 -19.64
N THR A 139 5.69 -2.74 -20.32
CA THR A 139 4.65 -3.74 -20.05
C THR A 139 4.92 -5.04 -20.83
N GLY A 140 4.18 -6.10 -20.49
CA GLY A 140 4.37 -7.43 -21.07
C GLY A 140 5.71 -8.08 -20.71
N PHE A 141 6.48 -7.54 -19.76
CA PHE A 141 7.80 -8.02 -19.36
C PHE A 141 7.67 -8.90 -18.11
N GLU A 142 7.42 -10.19 -18.31
CA GLU A 142 7.43 -11.16 -17.21
C GLU A 142 8.87 -11.57 -16.89
N ALA A 143 9.45 -11.01 -15.83
CA ALA A 143 10.76 -11.43 -15.35
C ALA A 143 10.68 -12.87 -14.82
N VAL A 144 11.49 -13.77 -15.40
CA VAL A 144 11.54 -15.20 -15.03
C VAL A 144 12.88 -15.62 -14.44
N ARG A 145 13.91 -14.78 -14.60
CA ARG A 145 15.25 -14.98 -14.06
C ARG A 145 15.95 -13.65 -13.88
N CYS A 146 16.70 -13.53 -12.80
CA CYS A 146 17.53 -12.38 -12.47
C CYS A 146 18.95 -12.88 -12.19
N ASP A 147 19.92 -12.52 -13.03
CA ASP A 147 21.32 -12.88 -12.84
C ASP A 147 22.05 -11.69 -12.22
N VAL A 148 22.64 -11.90 -11.04
CA VAL A 148 23.43 -10.89 -10.32
C VAL A 148 24.91 -11.22 -10.50
N ALA A 149 25.67 -10.26 -11.03
CA ALA A 149 27.11 -10.35 -11.23
C ALA A 149 27.80 -9.07 -10.69
N GLU A 150 29.13 -9.08 -10.62
CA GLU A 150 29.90 -7.88 -10.22
C GLU A 150 29.64 -6.69 -11.15
N GLU A 151 29.44 -6.95 -12.44
CA GLU A 151 29.24 -5.93 -13.47
C GLU A 151 27.82 -5.34 -13.46
N GLY A 152 26.87 -6.00 -12.79
CA GLY A 152 25.48 -5.55 -12.68
C GLY A 152 24.47 -6.69 -12.60
N ILE A 153 23.20 -6.34 -12.83
CA ILE A 153 22.05 -7.24 -12.74
C ILE A 153 21.42 -7.36 -14.12
N THR A 154 21.21 -8.58 -14.60
CA THR A 154 20.50 -8.86 -15.85
C THR A 154 19.16 -9.54 -15.56
N LEU A 155 18.07 -8.90 -15.97
CA LEU A 155 16.73 -9.46 -15.93
C LEU A 155 16.44 -10.15 -17.27
N HIS A 156 15.92 -11.38 -17.20
CA HIS A 156 15.47 -12.14 -18.36
C HIS A 156 13.96 -12.25 -18.33
N ALA A 157 13.31 -11.82 -19.42
CA ALA A 157 11.88 -11.98 -19.61
C ALA A 157 11.54 -13.36 -20.17
N ALA A 158 10.30 -13.81 -19.95
CA ALA A 158 9.77 -15.07 -20.46
C ALA A 158 9.84 -15.17 -22.00
N ASP A 159 9.75 -14.04 -22.70
CA ASP A 159 9.81 -13.95 -24.16
C ASP A 159 11.22 -13.77 -24.72
N GLY A 160 12.25 -13.90 -23.87
CA GLY A 160 13.65 -13.81 -24.26
C GLY A 160 14.26 -12.40 -24.26
N ARG A 161 13.46 -11.34 -24.02
CA ARG A 161 14.01 -9.99 -23.82
C ARG A 161 14.90 -9.93 -22.59
N GLN A 162 15.85 -9.01 -22.60
CA GLN A 162 16.76 -8.79 -21.47
C GLN A 162 16.84 -7.30 -21.11
N LEU A 163 17.01 -7.02 -19.81
CA LEU A 163 17.23 -5.68 -19.30
C LEU A 163 18.39 -5.70 -18.30
N GLN A 164 19.37 -4.81 -18.50
CA GLN A 164 20.48 -4.65 -17.56
C GLN A 164 20.26 -3.44 -16.64
N CYS A 165 20.62 -3.59 -15.38
CA CYS A 165 20.56 -2.51 -14.40
C CYS A 165 21.65 -2.66 -13.34
N ARG A 166 21.94 -1.56 -12.61
CA ARG A 166 22.88 -1.59 -11.47
C ARG A 166 22.19 -1.88 -10.13
N LYS A 167 20.90 -1.58 -10.04
CA LYS A 167 20.07 -1.75 -8.84
C LYS A 167 18.70 -2.25 -9.27
N LEU A 168 18.17 -3.18 -8.49
CA LEU A 168 16.85 -3.77 -8.69
C LEU A 168 16.02 -3.60 -7.42
N ILE A 169 14.78 -3.12 -7.57
CA ILE A 169 13.78 -3.09 -6.51
C ILE A 169 12.62 -3.98 -6.98
N THR A 170 12.28 -4.99 -6.18
CA THR A 170 11.20 -5.93 -6.51
C THR A 170 9.92 -5.52 -5.79
N CYS A 171 8.93 -5.06 -6.55
CA CYS A 171 7.60 -4.66 -6.05
C CYS A 171 6.50 -5.59 -6.56
N ALA A 172 6.74 -6.92 -6.56
CA ALA A 172 5.90 -7.90 -7.26
C ALA A 172 4.66 -8.39 -6.47
N GLY A 173 4.25 -7.69 -5.41
CA GLY A 173 3.07 -8.01 -4.60
C GLY A 173 3.06 -9.48 -4.13
N LEU A 174 1.95 -10.19 -4.40
CA LEU A 174 1.79 -11.62 -4.11
C LEU A 174 2.86 -12.55 -4.73
N GLN A 175 3.67 -12.08 -5.69
CA GLN A 175 4.73 -12.86 -6.32
C GLN A 175 6.13 -12.45 -5.83
N ALA A 176 6.24 -11.61 -4.79
CA ALA A 176 7.53 -11.09 -4.34
C ALA A 176 8.52 -12.19 -3.91
N ASP A 177 8.03 -13.23 -3.23
CA ASP A 177 8.80 -14.42 -2.85
C ASP A 177 9.27 -15.22 -4.08
N ARG A 178 8.39 -15.40 -5.06
CA ARG A 178 8.68 -16.12 -6.30
C ARG A 178 9.72 -15.39 -7.14
N VAL A 179 9.58 -14.07 -7.26
CA VAL A 179 10.57 -13.21 -7.94
C VAL A 179 11.91 -13.21 -7.19
N ALA A 180 11.89 -13.19 -5.85
CA ALA A 180 13.11 -13.34 -5.06
C ALA A 180 13.83 -14.67 -5.39
N ASN A 181 13.10 -15.78 -5.44
CA ASN A 181 13.63 -17.12 -5.75
C ASN A 181 14.11 -17.29 -7.22
N GLN A 182 13.79 -16.36 -8.12
CA GLN A 182 14.30 -16.32 -9.49
C GLN A 182 15.68 -15.67 -9.60
N THR A 183 16.22 -15.15 -8.49
CA THR A 183 17.54 -14.51 -8.43
C THR A 183 18.64 -15.57 -8.34
N VAL A 184 19.65 -15.44 -9.21
CA VAL A 184 20.85 -16.27 -9.27
C VAL A 184 22.04 -15.39 -8.95
N THR A 185 22.79 -15.75 -7.91
CA THR A 185 24.01 -15.05 -7.48
C THR A 185 25.26 -15.66 -8.11
N PRO A 186 26.42 -14.96 -8.05
CA PRO A 186 27.66 -15.42 -8.68
C PRO A 186 28.15 -16.80 -8.22
N ASP A 187 27.80 -17.21 -7.00
CA ASP A 187 28.08 -18.54 -6.45
C ASP A 187 27.15 -19.64 -6.99
N GLY A 188 26.23 -19.30 -7.90
CA GLY A 188 25.27 -20.22 -8.50
C GLY A 188 24.16 -20.67 -7.55
N ALA A 189 24.09 -20.13 -6.33
CA ALA A 189 23.12 -20.53 -5.33
C ALA A 189 21.72 -19.99 -5.65
N ARG A 190 20.72 -20.88 -5.56
CA ARG A 190 19.29 -20.51 -5.47
C ARG A 190 18.72 -21.06 -4.16
N PRO A 191 17.88 -20.30 -3.43
CA PRO A 191 17.77 -18.85 -3.42
C PRO A 191 18.92 -18.26 -2.60
N SER A 192 19.63 -17.29 -3.16
CA SER A 192 20.54 -16.49 -2.34
C SER A 192 19.71 -15.79 -1.25
N LYS A 193 20.29 -15.48 -0.09
CA LYS A 193 19.64 -14.66 0.96
C LYS A 193 19.35 -13.21 0.49
N GLN A 194 19.42 -12.94 -0.81
CA GLN A 194 19.16 -11.69 -1.50
C GLN A 194 18.24 -11.96 -2.71
N PRO A 195 17.13 -11.22 -2.86
CA PRO A 195 16.70 -10.07 -2.06
C PRO A 195 16.10 -10.48 -0.70
N GLN A 196 16.40 -9.70 0.34
CA GLN A 196 15.72 -9.83 1.63
C GLN A 196 14.31 -9.23 1.50
N ILE A 197 13.29 -9.99 1.90
CA ILE A 197 11.97 -9.41 2.13
C ILE A 197 12.11 -8.42 3.28
N VAL A 198 11.81 -7.15 3.04
CA VAL A 198 11.78 -6.13 4.09
C VAL A 198 10.41 -6.21 4.78
N PRO A 199 10.30 -6.74 6.01
CA PRO A 199 9.05 -6.70 6.74
C PRO A 199 8.76 -5.25 7.14
N PHE A 200 7.55 -4.78 6.83
CA PHE A 200 6.96 -3.55 7.36
C PHE A 200 5.99 -3.89 8.50
#